data_AF-A0A1M6ZH40-F1
#
_entry.id   AF-A0A1M6ZH40-F1
#
_cell.length_a   1.000
_cell.length_b   1.000
_cell.length_c   1.000
_cell.angle_alpha   90.00
_cell.angle_beta   90.00
_cell.angle_gamma   90.00
#
_symmetry.space_group_name_H-M   'P 1'
#
loop_
_entity.id
_entity.type
_entity.pdbx_description
1 polymer ?
#
loop_
_entity_poly.entity_id
_entity_poly.type
_entity_poly.pdbx_seq_one_letter_code
_entity_poly.pdbx_strand_id
1 'polypeptide(L)'
;MDKEKEKFIQQILYEKDIEEVLKVVQAINDPEMLYMYAYNYNWDNGFEIPKNIIFNDCCDLSTALMIFYSVDGYRYLQKKDEKNDSLKEWSVFIKELYNRILKNSFIKSNTKFVPPLNKVQIFKLKKVLGMEEHIFLEEIGSNDLNISL
;
A
#
# COMPACT_ATOMS: atom_id res chain seq x y z
N MET A 1 4.22 -6.40 17.97
CA MET A 1 5.57 -6.38 17.39
C MET A 1 6.60 -6.12 18.50
N ASP A 2 7.89 -6.37 18.27
CA ASP A 2 8.95 -6.06 19.24
C ASP A 2 9.35 -4.56 19.15
N LYS A 3 9.67 -3.95 20.30
CA LYS A 3 10.10 -2.55 20.44
C LYS A 3 11.35 -2.23 19.63
N GLU A 4 12.23 -3.22 19.41
CA GLU A 4 13.42 -3.04 18.58
C GLU A 4 13.06 -2.74 17.12
N LYS A 5 12.05 -3.42 16.58
CA LYS A 5 11.54 -3.16 15.22
C LYS A 5 10.90 -1.78 15.13
N GLU A 6 10.08 -1.39 16.11
CA GLU A 6 9.45 -0.05 16.13
C GLU A 6 10.50 1.07 16.12
N LYS A 7 11.53 0.95 16.97
CA LYS A 7 12.63 1.90 17.04
C LYS A 7 13.40 1.96 15.71
N PHE A 8 13.66 0.81 15.10
CA PHE A 8 14.32 0.76 13.78
C PHE A 8 13.50 1.48 12.71
N ILE A 9 12.18 1.27 12.67
CA ILE A 9 11.30 1.99 11.74
C ILE A 9 11.29 3.50 12.00
N GLN A 10 11.22 3.94 13.26
CA GLN A 10 11.31 5.38 13.60
C GLN A 10 12.61 6.03 13.10
N GLN A 11 13.74 5.33 13.22
CA GLN A 11 15.02 5.83 12.69
C GLN A 11 14.97 6.01 11.18
N ILE A 12 14.39 5.05 10.44
CA ILE A 12 14.27 5.16 8.98
C ILE A 12 13.33 6.31 8.60
N LEU A 13 12.21 6.49 9.32
CA LEU A 13 11.23 7.52 9.02
C LEU A 13 11.73 8.95 9.27
N TYR A 14 12.52 9.16 10.32
CA TYR A 14 12.78 10.50 10.84
C TYR A 14 14.26 10.92 10.85
N GLU A 15 15.20 9.98 10.80
CA GLU A 15 16.63 10.28 10.95
C GLU A 15 17.45 10.10 9.65
N LYS A 16 16.91 9.40 8.66
CA LYS A 16 17.60 9.05 7.42
C LYS A 16 17.23 9.94 6.25
N ASP A 17 18.19 10.18 5.35
CA ASP A 17 17.92 10.81 4.07
C ASP A 17 17.29 9.81 3.07
N ILE A 18 16.75 10.34 1.98
CA ILE A 18 16.02 9.54 0.98
C ILE A 18 16.88 8.43 0.36
N GLU A 19 18.18 8.65 0.12
CA GLU A 19 19.05 7.65 -0.49
C GLU A 19 19.32 6.49 0.47
N GLU A 20 19.52 6.79 1.75
CA GLU A 20 19.63 5.78 2.79
C GLU A 20 18.33 4.99 2.96
N VAL A 21 17.19 5.69 3.00
CA VAL A 21 15.87 5.06 3.13
C VAL A 21 15.61 4.09 1.98
N LEU A 22 15.89 4.48 0.73
CA LEU A 22 15.68 3.61 -0.43
C LEU A 22 16.51 2.33 -0.34
N LYS A 23 17.77 2.42 0.10
CA LYS A 23 18.64 1.24 0.31
C LYS A 23 18.11 0.34 1.41
N VAL A 24 17.67 0.94 2.53
CA VAL A 24 17.13 0.18 3.66
C VAL A 24 15.82 -0.50 3.28
N VAL A 25 14.87 0.24 2.70
CA VAL A 25 13.57 -0.30 2.25
C VAL A 25 13.76 -1.45 1.27
N GLN A 26 14.69 -1.35 0.33
CA GLN A 26 14.99 -2.44 -0.61
C GLN A 26 15.58 -3.69 0.09
N ALA A 27 16.29 -3.52 1.20
CA ALA A 27 16.92 -4.60 1.94
C ALA A 27 16.02 -5.22 3.03
N ILE A 28 14.87 -4.60 3.36
CA ILE A 28 13.91 -5.17 4.31
C ILE A 28 13.39 -6.50 3.74
N ASN A 29 13.57 -7.56 4.52
CA ASN A 29 13.10 -8.91 4.22
C ASN A 29 12.03 -9.41 5.21
N ASP A 30 11.43 -8.49 5.96
CA ASP A 30 10.38 -8.75 6.94
C ASP A 30 9.11 -7.99 6.52
N PRO A 31 8.04 -8.70 6.11
CA PRO A 31 6.79 -8.08 5.68
C PRO A 31 6.14 -7.18 6.75
N GLU A 32 6.29 -7.48 8.04
CA GLU A 32 5.71 -6.66 9.11
C GLU A 32 6.44 -5.32 9.22
N MET A 33 7.77 -5.33 9.11
CA MET A 33 8.56 -4.09 9.11
C MET A 33 8.25 -3.24 7.88
N LEU A 34 8.12 -3.88 6.70
CA LEU A 34 7.78 -3.18 5.47
C LEU A 34 6.38 -2.56 5.53
N TYR A 35 5.39 -3.29 6.06
CA TYR A 35 4.04 -2.78 6.29
C TYR A 35 4.05 -1.57 7.22
N MET A 36 4.74 -1.67 8.36
CA MET A 36 4.76 -0.59 9.35
C MET A 36 5.47 0.67 8.86
N TYR A 37 6.55 0.51 8.12
CA TYR A 37 7.20 1.62 7.45
C TYR A 37 6.24 2.31 6.47
N ALA A 38 5.56 1.52 5.62
CA ALA A 38 4.61 2.04 4.65
C ALA A 38 3.40 2.72 5.31
N TYR A 39 2.91 2.18 6.42
CA TYR A 39 1.76 2.71 7.17
C TYR A 39 2.04 4.10 7.78
N ASN A 40 3.27 4.32 8.23
CA ASN A 40 3.70 5.57 8.85
C ASN A 40 4.39 6.54 7.88
N TYR A 41 4.45 6.20 6.60
CA TYR A 41 5.10 7.03 5.59
C TYR A 41 4.39 8.39 5.43
N ASN A 42 5.17 9.48 5.42
CA ASN A 42 4.67 10.80 5.07
C ASN A 42 4.45 10.92 3.56
N TRP A 43 3.19 10.91 3.12
CA TRP A 43 2.81 10.99 1.71
C TRP A 43 3.20 12.32 1.03
N ASP A 44 3.51 13.37 1.78
CA ASP A 44 4.07 14.61 1.23
C ASP A 44 5.48 14.41 0.62
N ASN A 45 6.16 13.31 0.97
CA ASN A 45 7.48 12.95 0.45
C ASN A 45 7.42 12.31 -0.96
N GLY A 46 6.24 12.20 -1.57
CA GLY A 46 6.06 11.72 -2.95
C GLY A 46 5.99 10.20 -3.11
N PHE A 47 6.29 9.70 -4.31
CA PHE A 47 6.07 8.28 -4.67
C PHE A 47 7.34 7.45 -4.84
N GLU A 48 8.54 8.02 -4.67
CA GLU A 48 9.79 7.28 -4.89
C GLU A 48 9.94 6.10 -3.94
N ILE A 49 9.70 6.33 -2.65
CA ILE A 49 9.74 5.30 -1.61
C ILE A 49 8.56 4.31 -1.76
N PRO A 50 7.29 4.73 -1.91
CA PRO A 50 6.19 3.83 -2.22
C PRO A 50 6.43 2.94 -3.44
N LYS A 51 7.07 3.46 -4.49
CA LYS A 51 7.52 2.66 -5.65
C LYS A 51 8.51 1.60 -5.19
N ASN A 52 9.55 1.96 -4.43
CA ASN A 52 10.51 0.99 -3.92
C ASN A 52 9.83 -0.11 -3.09
N ILE A 53 8.87 0.25 -2.22
CA ILE A 53 8.10 -0.70 -1.41
C ILE A 53 7.34 -1.69 -2.27
N ILE A 54 6.56 -1.24 -3.27
CA ILE A 54 5.76 -2.18 -4.09
C ILE A 54 6.61 -3.08 -5.00
N PHE A 55 7.89 -2.74 -5.21
CA PHE A 55 8.87 -3.56 -5.94
C PHE A 55 9.74 -4.43 -5.03
N ASN A 56 9.63 -4.30 -3.71
CA ASN A 56 10.31 -5.18 -2.76
C ASN A 56 9.64 -6.58 -2.74
N ASP A 57 10.45 -7.65 -2.75
CA ASP A 57 9.98 -9.05 -2.76
C ASP A 57 9.16 -9.45 -1.52
N CYS A 58 9.33 -8.75 -0.40
CA CYS A 58 8.59 -8.93 0.85
C CYS A 58 7.34 -8.05 0.94
N CYS A 59 7.03 -7.26 -0.10
CA CYS A 59 5.76 -6.55 -0.18
C CYS A 59 4.62 -7.57 -0.30
N ASP A 60 3.81 -7.66 0.75
CA ASP A 60 2.66 -8.54 0.77
C ASP A 60 1.41 -7.83 0.24
N LEU A 61 0.36 -8.62 -0.01
CA LEU A 61 -0.90 -8.10 -0.53
C LEU A 61 -1.52 -7.05 0.41
N SER A 62 -1.37 -7.22 1.72
CA SER A 62 -1.90 -6.30 2.73
C SER A 62 -1.23 -4.93 2.66
N THR A 63 0.10 -4.90 2.48
CA THR A 63 0.89 -3.68 2.27
C THR A 63 0.50 -3.01 0.95
N ALA A 64 0.39 -3.78 -0.14
CA ALA A 64 -0.01 -3.27 -1.44
C ALA A 64 -1.42 -2.66 -1.42
N LEU A 65 -2.39 -3.31 -0.77
CA LEU A 65 -3.75 -2.79 -0.61
C LEU A 65 -3.79 -1.56 0.29
N MET A 66 -3.04 -1.56 1.39
CA MET A 66 -2.91 -0.39 2.27
C MET A 66 -2.39 0.82 1.49
N ILE A 67 -1.28 0.68 0.78
CA ILE A 67 -0.71 1.73 -0.08
C ILE A 67 -1.73 2.18 -1.12
N PHE A 68 -2.42 1.25 -1.79
CA PHE A 68 -3.41 1.55 -2.81
C PHE A 68 -4.50 2.49 -2.28
N TYR A 69 -5.03 2.23 -1.08
CA TYR A 69 -6.04 3.09 -0.49
C TYR A 69 -5.47 4.40 0.06
N SER A 70 -4.25 4.40 0.58
CA SER A 70 -3.56 5.62 1.04
C SER A 70 -3.33 6.63 -0.09
N VAL A 71 -3.22 6.17 -1.33
CA VAL A 71 -3.07 7.02 -2.53
C VAL A 71 -4.38 7.28 -3.26
N ASP A 72 -5.53 7.30 -2.58
CA ASP A 72 -6.86 7.55 -3.19
C ASP A 72 -7.31 6.44 -4.16
N GLY A 73 -7.01 5.18 -3.80
CA GLY A 73 -7.48 3.96 -4.49
C GLY A 73 -8.98 3.90 -4.73
N TYR A 74 -9.77 4.41 -3.79
CA TYR A 74 -11.23 4.45 -3.93
C TYR A 74 -11.65 5.26 -5.17
N ARG A 75 -11.11 6.47 -5.35
CA ARG A 75 -11.38 7.30 -6.53
C ARG A 75 -10.99 6.59 -7.82
N TYR A 76 -9.84 5.91 -7.81
CA TYR A 76 -9.38 5.14 -8.96
C TYR A 76 -10.36 4.03 -9.34
N LEU A 77 -10.86 3.26 -8.37
CA LEU A 77 -11.84 2.19 -8.63
C LEU A 77 -13.17 2.74 -9.20
N GLN A 78 -13.58 3.96 -8.84
CA GLN A 78 -14.84 4.52 -9.33
C GLN A 78 -14.79 4.99 -10.80
N LYS A 79 -13.66 5.54 -11.24
CA LYS A 79 -13.57 6.25 -12.53
C LYS A 79 -12.50 5.70 -13.48
N LYS A 80 -11.69 4.74 -13.01
CA LYS A 80 -10.52 4.17 -13.70
C LYS A 80 -9.58 5.22 -14.31
N ASP A 81 -9.56 6.38 -13.67
CA ASP A 81 -8.86 7.60 -14.06
C ASP A 81 -8.94 7.93 -15.55
N GLU A 82 -10.16 8.07 -16.06
CA GLU A 82 -10.42 8.71 -17.35
C GLU A 82 -9.85 10.13 -17.36
N LYS A 83 -8.65 10.28 -17.96
CA LYS A 83 -8.04 11.54 -18.42
C LYS A 83 -7.95 12.65 -17.38
N ASN A 84 -7.25 12.42 -16.27
CA ASN A 84 -6.83 13.52 -15.40
C ASN A 84 -5.34 13.84 -15.57
N ASP A 85 -5.00 14.54 -16.67
CA ASP A 85 -3.62 14.92 -17.03
C ASP A 85 -2.88 15.75 -15.97
N SER A 86 -3.61 16.30 -14.99
CA SER A 86 -3.06 17.14 -13.92
C SER A 86 -2.22 16.39 -12.88
N LEU A 87 -2.38 15.07 -12.75
CA LEU A 87 -1.70 14.25 -11.72
C LEU A 87 -0.97 13.06 -12.33
N LYS A 88 -0.07 13.34 -13.28
CA LYS A 88 0.64 12.32 -14.07
C LYS A 88 1.41 11.30 -13.22
N GLU A 89 2.06 11.72 -12.14
CA GLU A 89 2.83 10.78 -11.32
C GLU A 89 1.92 9.83 -10.52
N TRP A 90 0.87 10.38 -9.91
CA TRP A 90 -0.13 9.60 -9.19
C TRP A 90 -0.82 8.60 -10.13
N SER A 91 -1.26 9.02 -11.31
CA SER A 91 -1.98 8.15 -12.26
C SER A 91 -1.11 7.01 -12.76
N VAL A 92 0.20 7.26 -12.99
CA VAL A 92 1.18 6.22 -13.30
C VAL A 92 1.35 5.25 -12.13
N PHE A 93 1.55 5.76 -10.91
CA PHE A 93 1.77 4.94 -9.73
C PHE A 93 0.57 4.04 -9.40
N ILE A 94 -0.62 4.63 -9.30
CA ILE A 94 -1.84 3.91 -8.89
C ILE A 94 -2.25 2.85 -9.92
N LYS A 95 -2.07 3.15 -11.21
CA LYS A 95 -2.35 2.19 -12.30
C LYS A 95 -1.38 1.01 -12.26
N GLU A 96 -0.10 1.26 -12.00
CA GLU A 96 0.90 0.20 -11.85
C GLU A 96 0.56 -0.70 -10.66
N LEU A 97 0.31 -0.10 -9.49
CA LEU A 97 -0.06 -0.83 -8.28
C LEU A 97 -1.33 -1.66 -8.48
N TYR A 98 -2.38 -1.06 -9.04
CA TYR A 98 -3.62 -1.74 -9.37
C TYR A 98 -3.38 -2.98 -10.25
N ASN A 99 -2.60 -2.83 -11.33
CA ASN A 99 -2.30 -3.93 -12.25
C ASN A 99 -1.50 -5.05 -11.56
N ARG A 100 -0.57 -4.73 -10.67
CA ARG A 100 0.21 -5.72 -9.92
C ARG A 100 -0.66 -6.50 -8.93
N ILE A 101 -1.61 -5.83 -8.27
CA ILE A 101 -2.57 -6.48 -7.38
C ILE A 101 -3.42 -7.48 -8.18
N LEU A 102 -3.96 -7.09 -9.32
CA LEU A 102 -4.77 -7.99 -10.17
C LEU A 102 -3.99 -9.16 -10.76
N LYS A 103 -2.70 -8.97 -11.06
CA LYS A 103 -1.82 -10.04 -11.55
C LYS A 103 -1.37 -11.01 -10.46
N ASN A 104 -1.90 -10.90 -9.23
CA ASN A 104 -1.48 -11.69 -8.07
C ASN A 104 0.03 -11.64 -7.84
N SER A 105 0.65 -10.46 -8.05
CA SER A 105 2.11 -10.28 -7.91
C SER A 105 2.57 -10.20 -6.44
N PHE A 106 1.66 -10.30 -5.47
CA PHE A 106 1.94 -10.15 -4.05
C PHE A 106 1.54 -11.42 -3.29
N ILE A 107 2.39 -11.87 -2.37
CA ILE A 107 2.12 -13.02 -1.52
C ILE A 107 1.10 -12.60 -0.45
N LYS A 108 0.17 -13.51 -0.10
CA LYS A 108 -0.72 -13.32 1.04
C LYS A 108 0.03 -13.64 2.33
N SER A 109 0.06 -12.70 3.26
CA SER A 109 0.59 -12.89 4.61
C SER A 109 -0.56 -12.95 5.64
N ASN A 110 -0.23 -13.05 6.93
CA ASN A 110 -1.21 -12.95 8.00
C ASN A 110 -1.50 -11.48 8.41
N THR A 111 -0.81 -10.50 7.83
CA THR A 111 -1.01 -9.06 8.10
C THR A 111 -2.45 -8.68 7.76
N LYS A 112 -3.16 -8.11 8.73
CA LYS A 112 -4.54 -7.72 8.56
C LYS A 112 -4.65 -6.50 7.67
N PHE A 113 -5.58 -6.55 6.71
CA PHE A 113 -6.01 -5.39 5.97
C PHE A 113 -7.54 -5.38 5.87
N VAL A 114 -8.13 -4.25 6.23
CA VAL A 114 -9.56 -3.98 6.07
C VAL A 114 -9.70 -2.80 5.11
N PRO A 115 -10.37 -2.97 3.95
CA PRO A 115 -10.64 -1.86 3.06
C PRO A 115 -11.32 -0.72 3.82
N PRO A 116 -10.84 0.55 3.71
CA PRO A 116 -11.45 1.69 4.37
C PRO A 116 -12.73 2.15 3.63
N LEU A 117 -13.65 1.21 3.41
CA LEU A 117 -14.87 1.38 2.64
C LEU A 117 -16.08 1.07 3.50
N ASN A 118 -17.08 1.93 3.44
CA ASN A 118 -18.38 1.64 4.05
C ASN A 118 -19.24 0.73 3.16
N LYS A 119 -20.33 0.19 3.74
CA LYS A 119 -21.26 -0.72 3.05
C LYS A 119 -21.83 -0.13 1.76
N VAL A 120 -22.11 1.18 1.73
CA VAL A 120 -22.65 1.87 0.55
C VAL A 120 -21.60 1.97 -0.55
N GLN A 121 -20.35 2.28 -0.22
CA GLN A 121 -19.23 2.30 -1.17
C GLN A 121 -18.98 0.92 -1.76
N ILE A 122 -18.93 -0.13 -0.92
CA ILE A 122 -18.78 -1.52 -1.37
C ILE A 122 -19.91 -1.90 -2.34
N PHE A 123 -21.17 -1.59 -1.99
CA PHE A 123 -22.31 -1.87 -2.85
C PHE A 123 -22.22 -1.16 -4.21
N LYS A 124 -21.77 0.10 -4.23
CA LYS A 124 -21.58 0.86 -5.49
C LYS A 124 -20.45 0.26 -6.34
N LEU A 125 -19.33 -0.08 -5.72
CA LEU A 125 -18.17 -0.67 -6.41
C LEU A 125 -18.49 -2.03 -7.01
N LYS A 126 -19.22 -2.90 -6.30
CA LYS A 126 -19.67 -4.21 -6.84
C LYS A 126 -20.52 -4.14 -8.11
N LYS A 127 -21.10 -2.97 -8.45
CA LYS A 127 -21.86 -2.79 -9.70
C LYS A 127 -20.99 -2.45 -10.90
N VAL A 128 -19.77 -1.97 -10.67
CA VAL A 128 -18.87 -1.47 -11.72
C VAL A 128 -17.60 -2.31 -11.86
N LEU A 129 -17.18 -2.99 -10.79
CA LEU A 129 -15.98 -3.83 -10.77
C LEU A 129 -16.29 -5.25 -11.28
N GLY A 130 -15.33 -5.83 -12.00
CA GLY A 130 -15.30 -7.26 -12.31
C GLY A 130 -15.06 -8.13 -11.08
N MET A 131 -15.32 -9.44 -11.21
CA MET A 131 -15.13 -10.40 -10.11
C MET A 131 -13.65 -10.48 -9.67
N GLU A 132 -12.74 -10.37 -10.62
CA GLU A 132 -11.29 -10.35 -10.43
C GLU A 132 -10.82 -9.13 -9.60
N GLU A 133 -11.59 -8.06 -9.60
CA GLU A 133 -11.30 -6.83 -8.86
C GLU A 133 -11.90 -6.83 -7.45
N HIS A 134 -12.64 -7.86 -7.06
CA HIS A 134 -13.19 -7.96 -5.71
C HIS A 134 -12.11 -8.07 -4.64
N ILE A 135 -10.87 -8.39 -5.00
CA ILE A 135 -9.72 -8.36 -4.09
C ILE A 135 -9.54 -7.02 -3.38
N PHE A 136 -9.95 -5.91 -4.00
CA PHE A 136 -9.91 -4.58 -3.37
C PHE A 136 -11.00 -4.41 -2.30
N LEU A 137 -12.05 -5.23 -2.30
CA LEU A 137 -13.20 -5.12 -1.40
C LEU A 137 -13.16 -6.11 -0.23
N GLU A 138 -12.18 -7.01 -0.22
CA GLU A 138 -12.09 -8.11 0.73
C GLU A 138 -11.21 -7.75 1.93
N GLU A 139 -11.65 -8.16 3.12
CA GLU A 139 -10.80 -8.19 4.32
C GLU A 139 -9.89 -9.41 4.24
N ILE A 140 -8.61 -9.22 4.57
CA ILE A 140 -7.59 -10.27 4.56
C ILE A 140 -6.75 -10.23 5.83
N GLY A 141 -6.13 -11.37 6.16
CA GLY A 141 -5.26 -11.52 7.32
C GLY A 141 -5.99 -11.42 8.66
N SER A 142 -5.23 -11.48 9.74
CA SER A 142 -5.76 -11.42 11.11
C SER A 142 -4.87 -10.64 12.09
N ASN A 143 -3.58 -10.50 11.79
CA ASN A 143 -2.61 -9.78 12.62
C ASN A 143 -2.64 -8.28 12.34
N ASP A 144 -3.24 -7.49 13.23
CA ASP A 144 -3.32 -6.04 13.09
C ASP A 144 -1.99 -5.35 13.42
N LEU A 145 -1.43 -4.64 12.45
CA LEU A 145 -0.15 -3.94 12.55
C LEU A 145 -0.30 -2.41 12.36
N ASN A 146 -1.51 -1.88 12.44
CA ASN A 146 -1.79 -0.45 12.33
C ASN A 146 -1.32 0.31 13.59
N ILE A 147 -0.01 0.49 13.72
CA ILE A 147 0.64 1.15 14.85
C ILE A 147 1.19 2.49 14.35
N SER A 148 0.74 3.60 14.93
CA SER A 148 1.28 4.94 14.68
C SER A 148 2.58 5.15 15.43
N LEU A 149 3.64 5.59 14.74
CA LEU A 149 5.01 5.71 15.24
C LEU A 149 5.54 7.15 15.36
#